data_AF-A0A7S4D313-F1
#
_entry.id   AF-A0A7S4D313-F1
#
_cell.length_a   1.000
_cell.length_b   1.000
_cell.length_c   1.000
_cell.angle_alpha   90.00
_cell.angle_beta   90.00
_cell.angle_gamma   90.00
#
_symmetry.space_group_name_H-M   'P 1'
#
loop_
_entity.id
_entity.type
_entity.pdbx_description
1 polymer ?
#
loop_
_entity_poly.entity_id
_entity_poly.type
_entity_poly.pdbx_seq_one_letter_code
_entity_poly.pdbx_strand_id
1 'polypeptide(L)'
;DAWRRDLTINSLFYNLHTRMVEDWTGKGLDDLNSRMVRTPLEPMKTFYAYSVAPARPLRCIRFAVRLNFTLDPSIVVAAQDSWVQADLKTKVSLERRGRELKEMMSGADPHKAAALFGECRMRDVVFLK
;
A
#
# COMPACT_ATOMS: atom_id res chain seq x y z
N ASP A 1 1.58 9.93 15.10
CA ASP A 1 1.43 8.50 14.74
C ASP A 1 0.93 8.29 13.32
N ALA A 2 -0.20 8.93 12.95
CA ALA A 2 -0.83 8.89 11.61
C ALA A 2 0.14 8.87 10.42
N TRP A 3 1.06 9.85 10.34
CA TRP A 3 2.01 9.99 9.23
C TRP A 3 3.01 8.84 9.06
N ARG A 4 3.16 7.97 10.07
CA ARG A 4 4.02 6.79 9.99
C ARG A 4 3.31 5.55 9.44
N ARG A 5 1.98 5.60 9.27
CA ARG A 5 1.19 4.49 8.74
C ARG A 5 1.42 4.33 7.24
N ASP A 6 0.88 3.25 6.69
CA ASP A 6 0.92 2.93 5.27
C ASP A 6 -0.08 3.76 4.46
N LEU A 7 -1.34 3.85 4.91
CA LEU A 7 -2.45 4.43 4.16
C LEU A 7 -3.22 5.48 4.98
N THR A 8 -3.78 6.49 4.32
CA THR A 8 -4.64 7.52 4.92
C THR A 8 -5.86 6.90 5.60
N ILE A 9 -6.53 5.96 4.93
CA ILE A 9 -7.69 5.22 5.47
C ILE A 9 -7.35 4.37 6.71
N ASN A 10 -6.09 3.93 6.84
CA ASN A 10 -5.58 3.19 8.01
C ASN A 10 -4.95 4.12 9.08
N SER A 11 -5.09 5.42 8.88
CA SER A 11 -4.60 6.49 9.75
C SER A 11 -5.72 7.27 10.43
N LEU A 12 -6.95 6.77 10.35
CA LEU A 12 -8.09 7.28 11.12
C LEU A 12 -8.01 6.75 12.56
N PHE A 13 -8.28 7.62 13.52
CA PHE A 13 -8.32 7.28 14.93
C PHE A 13 -9.72 7.52 15.48
N TYR A 14 -10.15 6.69 16.42
CA TYR A 14 -11.40 6.93 17.13
C TYR A 14 -11.09 7.34 18.57
N ASN A 15 -11.46 8.56 18.93
CA ASN A 15 -11.23 9.10 20.26
C ASN A 15 -12.35 8.64 21.20
N LEU A 16 -12.00 7.87 22.23
CA LEU A 16 -12.98 7.30 23.17
C LEU A 16 -13.58 8.34 24.11
N HIS A 17 -12.89 9.46 24.37
CA HIS A 17 -13.38 10.53 25.24
C HIS A 17 -14.40 11.40 24.51
N THR A 18 -14.05 11.88 23.32
CA THR A 18 -14.94 12.74 22.52
C THR A 18 -15.96 11.95 21.69
N ARG A 19 -15.76 10.64 21.52
CA ARG A 19 -16.55 9.75 20.65
C ARG A 19 -16.55 10.20 19.20
N MET A 20 -15.45 10.78 18.75
CA MET A 20 -15.29 11.29 17.39
C MET A 20 -14.17 10.57 16.64
N VAL A 21 -14.30 10.53 15.32
CA VAL A 21 -13.21 10.11 14.43
C VAL A 21 -12.27 11.30 14.23
N GLU A 22 -10.99 11.07 14.42
CA GLU A 22 -9.91 12.02 14.17
C GLU A 22 -9.15 11.62 12.89
N ASP A 23 -9.10 12.55 11.94
CA ASP A 23 -8.32 12.41 10.71
C ASP A 23 -7.16 13.40 10.70
N TRP A 24 -6.03 12.95 11.25
CA TRP A 24 -4.81 13.74 11.31
C TRP A 24 -4.12 13.91 9.95
N THR A 25 -4.51 13.13 8.94
CA THR A 25 -4.00 13.27 7.57
C THR A 25 -4.80 14.29 6.76
N GLY A 26 -6.01 14.62 7.21
CA GLY A 26 -6.98 15.45 6.51
C GLY A 26 -7.52 14.85 5.20
N LYS A 27 -7.23 13.58 4.93
CA LYS A 27 -7.59 12.89 3.67
C LYS A 27 -8.21 11.52 3.89
N GLY A 28 -8.06 10.91 5.06
CA GLY A 28 -8.51 9.54 5.33
C GLY A 28 -10.02 9.36 5.19
N LEU A 29 -10.83 10.32 5.64
CA LEU A 29 -12.30 10.25 5.47
C LEU A 29 -12.71 10.42 4.01
N ASP A 30 -12.10 11.37 3.30
CA ASP A 30 -12.37 11.63 1.88
C ASP A 30 -11.91 10.47 0.99
N ASP A 31 -10.73 9.92 1.27
CA ASP A 31 -10.18 8.75 0.57
C ASP A 31 -11.05 7.50 0.84
N LEU A 32 -11.60 7.35 2.05
CA LEU A 32 -12.54 6.27 2.35
C LEU A 32 -13.84 6.41 1.53
N ASN A 33 -14.41 7.62 1.48
CA ASN A 33 -15.64 7.89 0.73
C ASN A 33 -15.44 7.76 -0.80
N SER A 34 -14.31 8.26 -1.31
CA SER A 34 -13.95 8.21 -2.72
C SER A 34 -13.32 6.88 -3.16
N ARG A 35 -13.18 5.91 -2.24
CA ARG A 35 -12.58 4.59 -2.48
C ARG A 35 -11.18 4.68 -3.06
N MET A 36 -10.34 5.50 -2.43
CA MET A 36 -8.96 5.77 -2.82
C MET A 36 -7.98 5.14 -1.82
N VAL A 37 -6.94 4.48 -2.34
CA VAL A 37 -5.78 4.02 -1.57
C VAL A 37 -4.66 5.02 -1.78
N ARG A 38 -4.37 5.81 -0.76
CA ARG A 38 -3.35 6.86 -0.74
C ARG A 38 -2.47 6.74 0.50
N THR A 39 -1.20 7.10 0.39
CA THR A 39 -0.26 7.17 1.52
C THR A 39 -0.40 8.50 2.28
N PRO A 40 -0.22 8.55 3.61
CA PRO A 40 -0.30 9.80 4.37
C PRO A 40 0.71 10.86 3.89
N LEU A 41 1.96 10.43 3.67
CA LEU A 41 3.01 11.27 3.09
C LEU A 41 3.16 10.95 1.60
N GLU A 42 3.98 11.73 0.91
CA GLU A 42 4.44 11.40 -0.44
C GLU A 42 4.89 9.92 -0.53
N PRO A 43 4.47 9.15 -1.55
CA PRO A 43 4.72 7.71 -1.62
C PRO A 43 6.20 7.34 -1.47
N MET A 44 7.11 8.07 -2.13
CA MET A 44 8.56 7.85 -2.01
C MET A 44 9.04 7.99 -0.56
N LYS A 45 8.61 9.04 0.16
CA LYS A 45 8.91 9.20 1.60
C LYS A 45 8.29 8.07 2.42
N THR A 46 7.08 7.65 2.09
CA THR A 46 6.38 6.57 2.81
C THR A 46 7.09 5.21 2.64
N PHE A 47 7.67 4.95 1.47
CA PHE A 47 8.42 3.72 1.17
C PHE A 47 9.85 3.76 1.71
N TYR A 48 10.45 4.94 1.83
CA TYR A 48 11.82 5.13 2.33
C TYR A 48 11.91 5.25 3.86
N ALA A 49 10.96 5.92 4.51
CA ALA A 49 11.17 6.50 5.84
C ALA A 49 11.39 5.50 7.00
N TYR A 50 11.10 4.20 6.84
CA TYR A 50 11.15 3.25 7.96
C TYR A 50 11.67 1.86 7.56
N SER A 51 12.38 1.17 8.45
CA SER A 51 12.91 -0.20 8.23
C SER A 51 11.84 -1.26 7.94
N VAL A 52 10.58 -1.04 8.35
CA VAL A 52 9.42 -1.88 8.03
C VAL A 52 8.64 -1.41 6.78
N ALA A 53 9.06 -0.31 6.16
CA ALA A 53 8.45 0.24 4.96
C ALA A 53 8.64 -0.53 3.65
N PRO A 54 9.65 -1.40 3.43
CA PRO A 54 9.86 -1.95 2.09
C PRO A 54 8.70 -2.85 1.65
N ALA A 55 7.90 -3.42 2.55
CA ALA A 55 6.69 -4.17 2.18
C ALA A 55 5.46 -3.28 1.86
N ARG A 56 5.52 -1.95 2.10
CA ARG A 56 4.37 -1.05 1.92
C ARG A 56 3.84 -0.97 0.49
N PRO A 57 4.65 -0.97 -0.59
CA PRO A 57 4.11 -0.98 -1.94
C PRO A 57 3.19 -2.19 -2.19
N LEU A 58 3.61 -3.39 -1.76
CA LEU A 58 2.79 -4.61 -1.87
C LEU A 58 1.51 -4.51 -1.04
N ARG A 59 1.60 -3.93 0.17
CA ARG A 59 0.42 -3.71 1.03
C ARG A 59 -0.57 -2.73 0.41
N CYS A 60 -0.11 -1.67 -0.27
CA CYS A 60 -0.98 -0.71 -0.95
C CYS A 60 -1.78 -1.42 -2.06
N ILE A 61 -1.11 -2.22 -2.89
CA ILE A 61 -1.77 -3.03 -3.92
C ILE A 61 -2.78 -3.97 -3.27
N ARG A 62 -2.38 -4.66 -2.19
CA ARG A 62 -3.26 -5.60 -1.48
C ARG A 62 -4.52 -4.94 -0.94
N PHE A 63 -4.42 -3.75 -0.35
CA PHE A 63 -5.61 -3.02 0.12
C PHE A 63 -6.49 -2.55 -1.03
N ALA A 64 -5.92 -2.09 -2.15
CA ALA A 64 -6.68 -1.69 -3.33
C ALA A 64 -7.47 -2.87 -3.94
N VAL A 65 -6.88 -4.06 -3.95
CA VAL A 65 -7.56 -5.30 -4.36
C VAL A 65 -8.63 -5.69 -3.33
N ARG A 66 -8.24 -5.84 -2.06
CA ARG A 66 -9.12 -6.33 -0.99
C ARG A 66 -10.37 -5.48 -0.80
N LEU A 67 -10.23 -4.16 -0.83
CA LEU A 67 -11.33 -3.22 -0.62
C LEU A 67 -12.05 -2.85 -1.93
N ASN A 68 -11.54 -3.32 -3.07
CA ASN A 68 -11.92 -2.85 -4.39
C ASN A 68 -11.84 -1.31 -4.54
N PHE A 69 -10.74 -0.73 -4.06
CA PHE A 69 -10.46 0.71 -4.15
C PHE A 69 -9.49 1.02 -5.30
N THR A 70 -9.46 2.27 -5.73
CA THR A 70 -8.51 2.75 -6.74
C THR A 70 -7.20 3.12 -6.06
N LEU A 71 -6.07 2.81 -6.70
CA LEU A 71 -4.75 3.18 -6.19
C LEU A 71 -4.41 4.61 -6.64
N ASP A 72 -3.87 5.44 -5.74
CA ASP A 72 -3.40 6.76 -6.12
C ASP A 72 -2.29 6.64 -7.19
N PRO A 73 -2.38 7.35 -8.33
CA PRO A 73 -1.39 7.24 -9.41
C PRO A 73 0.05 7.50 -8.94
N SER A 74 0.26 8.37 -7.94
CA SER A 74 1.59 8.63 -7.39
C SER A 74 2.20 7.40 -6.69
N ILE A 75 1.37 6.50 -6.15
CA ILE A 75 1.83 5.22 -5.60
C ILE A 75 2.34 4.32 -6.72
N VAL A 76 1.64 4.26 -7.86
CA VAL A 76 2.06 3.46 -9.02
C VAL A 76 3.43 3.93 -9.50
N VAL A 77 3.62 5.24 -9.65
CA VAL A 77 4.89 5.84 -10.07
C VAL A 77 6.01 5.50 -9.08
N ALA A 78 5.79 5.73 -7.78
CA ALA A 78 6.80 5.44 -6.77
C ALA A 78 7.10 3.94 -6.62
N ALA A 79 6.11 3.07 -6.85
CA ALA A 79 6.28 1.63 -6.84
C ALA A 79 7.21 1.16 -7.97
N GLN A 80 7.21 1.84 -9.12
CA GLN A 80 8.11 1.53 -10.25
C GLN A 80 9.56 1.98 -10.04
N ASP A 81 9.84 2.76 -9.01
CA ASP A 81 11.18 3.27 -8.72
C ASP A 81 12.18 2.12 -8.46
N SER A 82 13.37 2.22 -9.06
CA SER A 82 14.37 1.15 -9.02
C SER A 82 14.90 0.89 -7.62
N TRP A 83 15.00 1.92 -6.78
CA TRP A 83 15.43 1.78 -5.39
C TRP A 83 14.36 1.05 -4.58
N VAL A 84 13.08 1.43 -4.73
CA VAL A 84 11.95 0.75 -4.08
C VAL A 84 11.90 -0.73 -4.44
N GLN A 85 12.08 -1.03 -5.74
CA GLN A 85 12.12 -2.39 -6.27
C GLN A 85 13.30 -3.20 -5.71
N ALA A 86 14.49 -2.60 -5.63
CA ALA A 86 15.67 -3.23 -5.06
C ALA A 86 15.52 -3.49 -3.55
N ASP A 87 14.98 -2.54 -2.81
CA ASP A 87 14.72 -2.66 -1.37
C ASP A 87 13.69 -3.77 -1.08
N LEU A 88 12.63 -3.85 -1.88
CA LEU A 88 11.67 -4.95 -1.83
C LEU A 88 12.34 -6.31 -2.03
N LYS A 89 13.26 -6.42 -2.99
CA LYS A 89 13.94 -7.69 -3.30
C LYS A 89 14.95 -8.10 -2.23
N THR A 90 15.63 -7.14 -1.63
CA THR A 90 16.75 -7.38 -0.70
C THR A 90 16.34 -7.40 0.76
N LYS A 91 15.40 -6.55 1.17
CA LYS A 91 14.99 -6.38 2.59
C LYS A 91 13.71 -7.12 2.96
N VAL A 92 12.94 -7.60 1.98
CA VAL A 92 11.72 -8.38 2.21
C VAL A 92 11.94 -9.83 1.79
N SER A 93 11.78 -10.75 2.73
CA SER A 93 11.90 -12.19 2.44
C SER A 93 10.94 -12.62 1.34
N LEU A 94 11.35 -13.63 0.56
CA LEU A 94 10.51 -14.18 -0.50
C LEU A 94 9.18 -14.73 0.05
N GLU A 95 9.22 -15.36 1.23
CA GLU A 95 8.04 -15.84 1.94
C GLU A 95 7.03 -14.73 2.22
N ARG A 96 7.53 -13.56 2.67
CA ARG A 96 6.68 -12.41 2.98
C ARG A 96 6.10 -11.78 1.71
N ARG A 97 6.92 -11.65 0.65
CA ARG A 97 6.44 -11.21 -0.68
C ARG A 97 5.37 -12.15 -1.23
N GLY A 98 5.61 -13.46 -1.14
CA GLY A 98 4.70 -14.51 -1.58
C GLY A 98 3.38 -14.54 -0.80
N ARG A 99 3.41 -14.26 0.51
CA ARG A 99 2.19 -14.14 1.33
C ARG A 99 1.29 -13.01 0.85
N GLU A 100 1.85 -11.81 0.61
CA GLU A 100 1.08 -10.66 0.11
C GLU A 100 0.46 -10.99 -1.26
N LEU A 101 1.23 -11.60 -2.18
CA LEU A 101 0.72 -12.05 -3.47
C LEU A 101 -0.41 -13.07 -3.32
N LYS A 102 -0.22 -14.09 -2.47
CA LYS A 102 -1.21 -15.13 -2.24
C LYS A 102 -2.52 -14.56 -1.71
N GLU A 103 -2.46 -13.63 -0.76
CA GLU A 103 -3.65 -12.96 -0.22
C GLU A 103 -4.40 -12.17 -1.29
N MET A 104 -3.68 -11.51 -2.20
CA MET A 104 -4.30 -10.77 -3.31
C MET A 104 -4.96 -11.70 -4.33
N MET A 105 -4.27 -12.77 -4.73
CA MET A 105 -4.75 -13.72 -5.72
C MET A 105 -5.87 -14.64 -5.21
N SER A 106 -5.95 -14.84 -3.89
CA SER A 106 -7.03 -15.61 -3.24
C SER A 106 -8.21 -14.72 -2.85
N GLY A 107 -8.14 -13.43 -3.16
CA GLY A 107 -9.16 -12.44 -2.83
C GLY A 107 -10.33 -12.42 -3.81
N ALA A 108 -11.20 -11.41 -3.65
CA ALA A 108 -12.42 -11.27 -4.43
C ALA A 108 -12.17 -10.95 -5.92
N ASP A 109 -11.04 -10.33 -6.26
CA ASP A 109 -10.71 -9.94 -7.63
C ASP A 109 -9.23 -10.18 -7.99
N PRO A 110 -8.88 -11.42 -8.41
CA PRO A 110 -7.53 -11.75 -8.85
C PRO A 110 -7.12 -11.05 -10.15
N HIS A 111 -8.07 -10.66 -11.00
CA HIS A 111 -7.79 -9.94 -12.24
C HIS A 111 -7.26 -8.54 -11.95
N LYS A 112 -7.90 -7.82 -11.03
CA LYS A 112 -7.42 -6.52 -10.54
C LYS A 112 -6.06 -6.64 -9.88
N ALA A 113 -5.81 -7.71 -9.11
CA ALA A 113 -4.49 -7.97 -8.54
C ALA A 113 -3.42 -8.09 -9.63
N ALA A 114 -3.67 -8.91 -10.67
CA ALA A 114 -2.74 -9.08 -11.78
C ALA A 114 -2.51 -7.78 -12.58
N ALA A 115 -3.56 -6.98 -12.79
CA ALA A 115 -3.47 -5.69 -13.47
C ALA A 115 -2.58 -4.70 -12.70
N LEU A 116 -2.87 -4.49 -11.41
CA LEU A 116 -2.08 -3.57 -10.57
C LEU A 116 -0.63 -4.04 -10.39
N PHE A 117 -0.37 -5.36 -10.34
CA PHE A 117 0.99 -5.89 -10.34
C PHE A 117 1.75 -5.55 -11.63
N GLY A 118 1.05 -5.59 -12.77
CA GLY A 118 1.59 -5.19 -14.07
C GLY A 118 1.90 -3.69 -14.10
N GLU A 119 0.94 -2.85 -13.71
CA GLU A 119 1.08 -1.40 -13.65
C GLU A 119 2.22 -0.96 -12.73
N CYS A 120 2.36 -1.58 -11.56
CA CYS A 120 3.44 -1.28 -10.62
C CYS A 120 4.78 -1.94 -10.98
N ARG A 121 4.86 -2.71 -12.07
CA ARG A 121 6.05 -3.49 -12.49
C ARG A 121 6.61 -4.40 -11.39
N MET A 122 5.73 -4.96 -10.55
CA MET A 122 6.09 -5.76 -9.37
C MET A 122 6.33 -7.25 -9.67
N ARG A 123 6.28 -7.67 -10.94
CA ARG A 123 6.41 -9.09 -11.32
C ARG A 123 7.77 -9.66 -10.91
N ASP A 124 8.84 -8.97 -11.25
CA ASP A 124 10.22 -9.40 -10.97
C ASP A 124 10.60 -9.28 -9.48
N VAL A 125 9.73 -8.70 -8.66
CA VAL A 125 9.90 -8.66 -7.20
C VAL A 125 9.48 -9.98 -6.59
N VAL A 126 8.45 -10.66 -7.10
CA VAL A 126 7.94 -11.88 -6.47
C VAL A 126 8.43 -13.12 -7.20
N PHE A 127 8.45 -13.08 -8.53
CA PHE A 127 8.90 -14.18 -9.36
C PHE A 127 10.38 -13.95 -9.68
N LEU A 128 11.26 -14.50 -8.85
CA LEU A 128 12.69 -14.53 -9.14
C LEU A 128 12.90 -15.42 -10.38
N LYS A 129 13.69 -14.94 -11.34
CA LYS A 129 14.21 -15.78 -12.43
C LYS A 129 15.22 -16.79 -11.90
#